data_AF-A0A1H6SL83-F1
#
_entry.id   AF-A0A1H6SL83-F1
#
_cell.length_a   1.000
_cell.length_b   1.000
_cell.length_c   1.000
_cell.angle_alpha   90.00
_cell.angle_beta   90.00
_cell.angle_gamma   90.00
#
_symmetry.space_group_name_H-M   'P 1'
#
loop_
_entity.id
_entity.type
_entity.pdbx_description
1 polymer ?
#
loop_
_entity_poly.entity_id
_entity_poly.type
_entity_poly.pdbx_seq_one_letter_code
_entity_poly.pdbx_strand_id
1 'polypeptide(L)'
;MKLLKRLNDALPALVGTIIIYGLIVELVGVWFAESKLLFTTGLWIGELCAIFMAIHIAIIIRDAVELGESGTKRLAFKSVSRYVIVVVVFLGMTYFHLGDFIAAFIGVLGLKVCAYVQPFIHTRILKDVDKSAEEGGE
;
A
#
# COMPACT_ATOMS: atom_id res chain seq x y z
N MET A 1 -8.28 22.33 2.81
CA MET A 1 -9.15 21.38 2.07
C MET A 1 -8.49 20.71 0.85
N LYS A 2 -7.76 21.42 -0.03
CA LYS A 2 -7.15 20.82 -1.26
C LYS A 2 -6.17 19.66 -0.98
N LEU A 3 -5.34 19.73 0.07
CA LEU A 3 -4.39 18.67 0.44
C LEU A 3 -5.08 17.36 0.86
N LEU A 4 -6.16 17.49 1.62
CA LEU A 4 -6.99 16.38 2.12
C LEU A 4 -7.70 15.64 0.98
N LYS A 5 -8.27 16.39 0.02
CA LYS A 5 -8.83 15.82 -1.21
C LYS A 5 -7.77 15.03 -1.99
N ARG A 6 -6.60 15.64 -2.23
CA ARG A 6 -5.50 14.98 -2.96
C ARG A 6 -5.03 13.69 -2.31
N LEU A 7 -4.97 13.64 -0.98
CA LEU A 7 -4.58 12.42 -0.26
C LEU A 7 -5.64 11.32 -0.36
N ASN A 8 -6.91 11.70 -0.22
CA ASN A 8 -8.03 10.79 -0.38
C ASN A 8 -8.13 10.25 -1.81
N ASP A 9 -7.79 11.06 -2.82
CA ASP A 9 -7.76 10.67 -4.23
C ASP A 9 -6.51 9.81 -4.56
N ALA A 10 -5.38 10.06 -3.88
CA ALA A 10 -4.14 9.31 -4.04
C ALA A 10 -4.17 7.92 -3.39
N LEU A 11 -4.96 7.75 -2.31
CA LEU A 11 -5.08 6.50 -1.58
C LEU A 11 -5.63 5.32 -2.42
N PRO A 12 -6.78 5.44 -3.13
CA PRO A 12 -7.30 4.36 -3.95
C PRO A 12 -6.38 4.05 -5.14
N ALA A 13 -5.71 5.06 -5.72
CA ALA A 13 -4.70 4.84 -6.75
C ALA A 13 -3.50 4.04 -6.22
N LEU A 14 -3.03 4.35 -5.01
CA LEU A 14 -1.95 3.61 -4.36
C LEU A 14 -2.38 2.16 -4.06
N VAL A 15 -3.58 1.94 -3.53
CA VAL A 15 -4.11 0.59 -3.28
C VAL A 15 -4.24 -0.21 -4.58
N GLY A 16 -4.76 0.40 -5.65
CA GLY A 16 -4.86 -0.26 -6.95
C GLY A 16 -3.51 -0.69 -7.52
N THR A 17 -2.49 0.16 -7.38
CA THR A 17 -1.12 -0.18 -7.83
C THR A 17 -0.43 -1.22 -6.95
N ILE A 18 -0.75 -1.27 -5.66
CA ILE A 18 -0.32 -2.36 -4.76
C ILE A 18 -0.90 -3.68 -5.26
N ILE A 19 -2.21 -3.77 -5.48
CA ILE A 19 -2.89 -4.98 -5.97
C ILE A 19 -2.29 -5.47 -7.29
N ILE A 20 -2.02 -4.57 -8.24
CA ILE A 20 -1.39 -4.92 -9.52
C ILE A 20 0.03 -5.44 -9.29
N TYR A 21 0.81 -4.82 -8.40
CA TYR A 21 2.15 -5.29 -8.05
C TYR A 21 2.10 -6.68 -7.41
N GLY A 22 1.15 -6.92 -6.49
CA GLY A 22 0.90 -8.22 -5.88
C GLY A 22 0.67 -9.31 -6.90
N LEU A 23 -0.22 -9.06 -7.86
CA LEU A 23 -0.50 -10.01 -8.94
C LEU A 23 0.74 -10.30 -9.81
N ILE A 24 1.55 -9.29 -10.14
CA ILE A 24 2.80 -9.48 -10.89
C ILE A 24 3.79 -10.33 -10.08
N VAL A 25 3.96 -10.02 -8.80
CA VAL A 25 4.88 -10.74 -7.91
C VAL A 25 4.39 -12.16 -7.64
N GLU A 26 3.08 -12.38 -7.55
CA GLU A 26 2.50 -13.72 -7.43
C GLU A 26 2.79 -14.55 -8.67
N LEU A 27 2.60 -14.01 -9.88
CA LEU A 27 2.90 -14.70 -11.14
C LEU A 27 4.39 -15.06 -11.28
N VAL A 28 5.29 -14.14 -10.91
CA VAL A 28 6.74 -14.38 -10.96
C VAL A 28 7.18 -15.33 -9.84
N GLY A 29 6.65 -15.14 -8.63
CA GLY A 29 7.03 -15.88 -7.43
C GLY A 29 6.54 -17.33 -7.43
N VAL A 30 5.39 -17.63 -8.04
CA VAL A 30 4.89 -19.01 -8.22
C VAL A 30 5.81 -19.87 -9.10
N TRP A 31 6.63 -19.24 -9.96
CA TRP A 31 7.64 -19.93 -10.77
C TRP A 31 8.94 -20.21 -10.01
N PHE A 32 9.24 -19.43 -8.97
CA PHE A 32 10.50 -19.49 -8.22
C PHE A 32 10.37 -20.13 -6.83
N ALA A 33 9.16 -20.18 -6.26
CA ALA A 33 8.91 -20.70 -4.92
C ALA A 33 8.62 -22.22 -4.92
N GLU A 34 9.34 -22.98 -4.09
CA GLU A 34 9.12 -24.41 -3.87
C GLU A 34 7.74 -24.72 -3.25
N SER A 35 7.21 -23.81 -2.42
CA SER A 35 5.92 -23.94 -1.72
C SER A 35 4.97 -22.80 -2.09
N LYS A 36 4.21 -22.99 -3.18
CA LYS A 36 3.28 -22.00 -3.76
C LYS A 36 2.28 -21.43 -2.74
N LEU A 37 1.79 -22.27 -1.83
CA LEU A 37 0.81 -21.88 -0.80
C LEU A 37 1.41 -20.95 0.25
N LEU A 38 2.60 -21.25 0.76
CA LEU A 38 3.26 -20.42 1.78
C LEU A 38 3.76 -19.08 1.17
N PHE A 39 4.16 -19.10 -0.10
CA PHE A 39 4.55 -17.88 -0.81
C PHE A 39 3.35 -16.96 -1.04
N THR A 40 2.23 -17.47 -1.56
CA THR A 40 1.04 -16.63 -1.80
C THR A 40 0.46 -16.10 -0.49
N THR A 41 0.31 -16.92 0.56
CA THR A 41 -0.22 -16.44 1.84
C THR A 41 0.69 -15.41 2.49
N GLY A 42 2.02 -15.61 2.44
CA GLY A 42 3.00 -14.62 2.90
C GLY A 42 2.88 -13.31 2.14
N LEU A 43 2.82 -13.36 0.82
CA LEU A 43 2.68 -12.20 -0.06
C LEU A 43 1.38 -11.42 0.23
N TRP A 44 0.23 -12.10 0.25
CA TRP A 44 -1.08 -11.48 0.49
C TRP A 44 -1.16 -10.84 1.88
N ILE A 45 -0.57 -11.44 2.91
CA ILE A 45 -0.52 -10.82 4.25
C ILE A 45 0.39 -9.58 4.24
N GLY A 46 1.54 -9.64 3.56
CA GLY A 46 2.42 -8.49 3.36
C GLY A 46 1.72 -7.34 2.64
N GLU A 47 0.89 -7.67 1.65
CA GLU A 47 0.11 -6.73 0.86
C GLU A 47 -1.03 -6.09 1.65
N LEU A 48 -1.75 -6.89 2.43
CA LEU A 48 -2.80 -6.41 3.33
C LEU A 48 -2.21 -5.46 4.39
N CYS A 49 -1.01 -5.77 4.88
CA CYS A 49 -0.25 -4.90 5.77
C CYS A 49 0.16 -3.58 5.09
N ALA A 50 0.59 -3.63 3.83
CA ALA A 50 0.89 -2.44 3.03
C ALA A 50 -0.33 -1.52 2.86
N ILE A 51 -1.50 -2.09 2.54
CA ILE A 51 -2.77 -1.35 2.41
C ILE A 51 -3.15 -0.71 3.75
N PHE A 52 -3.06 -1.48 4.85
CA PHE A 52 -3.33 -0.98 6.19
C PHE A 52 -2.43 0.22 6.53
N MET A 53 -1.12 0.15 6.21
CA MET A 53 -0.19 1.26 6.40
C MET A 53 -0.55 2.50 5.58
N ALA A 54 -0.93 2.31 4.31
CA ALA A 54 -1.35 3.41 3.44
C ALA A 54 -2.56 4.16 4.03
N ILE A 55 -3.57 3.42 4.51
CA ILE A 55 -4.76 3.98 5.16
C ILE A 55 -4.38 4.70 6.46
N HIS A 56 -3.54 4.07 7.29
CA HIS A 56 -3.13 4.65 8.56
C HIS A 56 -2.40 5.99 8.37
N ILE A 57 -1.50 6.09 7.37
CA ILE A 57 -0.86 7.36 7.00
C ILE A 57 -1.89 8.38 6.50
N ALA A 58 -2.87 7.95 5.69
CA ALA A 58 -3.89 8.85 5.19
C ALA A 58 -4.72 9.50 6.31
N ILE A 59 -5.06 8.70 7.34
CA ILE A 59 -5.77 9.18 8.53
C ILE A 59 -4.89 10.09 9.38
N ILE A 60 -3.62 9.75 9.59
CA ILE A 60 -2.67 10.59 10.35
C ILE A 60 -2.57 11.99 9.73
N ILE A 61 -2.43 12.08 8.41
CA ILE A 61 -2.30 13.36 7.72
C ILE A 61 -3.62 14.14 7.79
N ARG A 62 -4.77 13.46 7.67
CA ARG A 62 -6.08 14.10 7.86
C ARG A 62 -6.19 14.73 9.24
N ASP A 63 -5.91 13.97 10.28
CA ASP A 63 -5.93 14.43 11.67
C ASP A 63 -4.94 15.59 11.89
N ALA A 64 -3.74 15.51 11.31
CA ALA A 64 -2.72 16.57 11.41
C ALA A 64 -3.20 17.90 10.83
N VAL A 65 -3.90 17.85 9.69
CA VAL A 65 -4.42 19.04 9.01
C VAL A 65 -5.66 19.60 9.72
N GLU A 66 -6.48 18.74 10.32
CA GLU A 66 -7.69 19.15 11.05
C GLU A 66 -7.40 19.74 12.44
N LEU A 67 -6.37 19.27 13.16
CA LEU A 67 -6.08 19.74 14.53
C LEU A 67 -5.20 21.01 14.63
N GLY A 68 -4.51 21.45 13.57
CA GLY A 68 -3.59 22.59 13.63
C GLY A 68 -2.44 22.43 14.66
N GLU A 69 -1.62 23.47 14.88
CA GLU A 69 -0.37 23.46 15.71
C GLU A 69 -0.50 22.87 17.13
N SER A 70 -1.71 22.71 17.66
CA SER A 70 -1.97 22.15 18.99
C SER A 70 -1.85 20.62 19.10
N GLY A 71 -1.77 19.90 17.96
CA GLY A 71 -1.84 18.43 17.90
C GLY A 71 -0.51 17.66 17.80
N THR A 72 0.64 18.34 17.84
CA THR A 72 1.97 17.78 17.51
C THR A 72 2.36 16.54 18.34
N LYS A 73 1.91 16.45 19.59
CA LYS A 73 2.20 15.30 20.47
C LYS A 73 1.44 14.02 20.06
N ARG A 74 0.20 14.16 19.55
CA ARG A 74 -0.60 13.04 19.03
C ARG A 74 0.00 12.49 17.74
N LEU A 75 0.58 13.37 16.91
CA LEU A 75 1.25 13.00 15.67
C LEU A 75 2.51 12.16 15.90
N ALA A 76 3.33 12.55 16.89
CA ALA A 76 4.55 11.82 17.25
C ALA A 76 4.25 10.41 17.79
N PHE A 77 3.27 10.27 18.68
CA PHE A 77 2.89 8.98 19.25
C PHE A 77 2.27 8.04 18.21
N LYS A 78 1.50 8.60 17.26
CA LYS A 78 0.86 7.86 16.16
C LYS A 78 1.84 7.48 15.03
N SER A 79 3.02 8.11 14.98
CA SER A 79 4.09 7.74 14.03
C SER A 79 4.84 6.47 14.47
N VAL A 80 5.01 6.28 15.78
CA VAL A 80 5.65 5.07 16.36
C VAL A 80 4.73 3.85 16.22
N SER A 81 3.41 4.02 16.37
CA SER A 81 2.46 2.91 16.26
C SER A 81 2.53 2.21 14.90
N ARG A 82 2.91 2.91 13.82
CA ARG A 82 3.17 2.31 12.51
C ARG A 82 4.18 1.17 12.58
N TYR A 83 5.29 1.38 13.27
CA TYR A 83 6.34 0.36 13.39
C TYR A 83 5.90 -0.77 14.31
N VAL A 84 5.20 -0.45 15.40
CA VAL A 84 4.66 -1.45 16.33
C VAL A 84 3.67 -2.38 15.61
N ILE A 85 2.77 -1.84 14.80
CA ILE A 85 1.79 -2.64 14.05
C ILE A 85 2.49 -3.56 13.05
N VAL A 86 3.47 -3.05 12.29
CA VAL A 86 4.24 -3.89 11.35
C VAL A 86 4.96 -5.01 12.09
N VAL A 87 5.59 -4.71 13.22
CA VAL A 87 6.30 -5.71 14.04
C VAL A 87 5.32 -6.75 14.58
N VAL A 88 4.15 -6.37 15.07
CA VAL A 88 3.14 -7.31 15.58
C VAL A 88 2.58 -8.20 14.46
N VAL A 89 2.32 -7.65 13.28
CA VAL A 89 1.86 -8.42 12.11
C VAL A 89 2.93 -9.42 11.66
N PHE A 90 4.20 -9.00 11.62
CA PHE A 90 5.32 -9.89 11.29
C PHE A 90 5.52 -10.99 12.34
N LEU A 91 5.49 -10.63 13.64
CA LEU A 91 5.58 -11.61 14.73
C LEU A 91 4.42 -12.60 14.71
N GLY A 92 3.20 -12.11 14.45
CA GLY A 92 2.03 -12.97 14.28
C GLY A 92 2.22 -13.95 13.12
N MET A 93 2.66 -13.47 11.96
CA MET A 93 2.93 -14.34 10.81
C MET A 93 3.96 -15.43 11.13
N THR A 94 5.10 -15.06 11.71
CA THR A 94 6.15 -16.03 12.10
C THR A 94 5.64 -17.01 13.13
N TYR A 95 4.80 -16.57 14.09
CA TYR A 95 4.23 -17.44 15.12
C TYR A 95 3.22 -18.45 14.58
N PHE A 96 2.39 -18.06 13.61
CA PHE A 96 1.39 -18.95 13.03
C PHE A 96 1.91 -19.81 11.86
N HIS A 97 3.17 -19.63 11.44
CA HIS A 97 3.77 -20.32 10.27
C HIS A 97 2.91 -20.18 8.98
N LEU A 98 2.12 -19.10 8.87
CA LEU A 98 1.10 -18.95 7.84
C LEU A 98 1.64 -18.46 6.50
N GLY A 99 2.92 -18.12 6.39
CA GLY A 99 3.49 -17.62 5.15
C GLY A 99 4.99 -17.47 5.21
N ASP A 100 5.62 -17.49 4.03
CA ASP A 100 7.05 -17.29 3.89
C ASP A 100 7.43 -15.85 4.25
N PHE A 101 8.45 -15.70 5.11
CA PHE A 101 8.91 -14.41 5.60
C PHE A 101 9.46 -13.53 4.47
N ILE A 102 10.13 -14.12 3.47
CA ILE A 102 10.69 -13.38 2.33
C ILE A 102 9.53 -12.85 1.47
N ALA A 103 8.53 -13.67 1.17
CA ALA A 103 7.35 -13.28 0.41
C ALA A 103 6.58 -12.13 1.08
N ALA A 104 6.39 -12.21 2.40
CA ALA A 104 5.76 -11.15 3.17
C ALA A 104 6.55 -9.84 3.16
N PHE A 105 7.89 -9.95 3.23
CA PHE A 105 8.77 -8.80 3.15
C PHE A 105 8.70 -8.13 1.78
N ILE A 106 8.66 -8.93 0.70
CA ILE A 106 8.46 -8.42 -0.66
C ILE A 106 7.10 -7.70 -0.80
N GLY A 107 6.02 -8.28 -0.25
CA GLY A 107 4.71 -7.62 -0.23
C GLY A 107 4.72 -6.27 0.48
N VAL A 108 5.35 -6.18 1.65
CA VAL A 108 5.49 -4.91 2.39
C VAL A 108 6.38 -3.91 1.66
N LEU A 109 7.46 -4.35 1.03
CA LEU A 109 8.33 -3.51 0.20
C LEU A 109 7.61 -3.00 -1.05
N GLY A 110 6.63 -3.75 -1.57
CA GLY A 110 5.74 -3.36 -2.65
C GLY A 110 5.13 -1.97 -2.42
N LEU A 111 4.74 -1.63 -1.19
CA LEU A 111 4.24 -0.30 -0.84
C LEU A 111 5.18 0.83 -1.26
N LYS A 112 6.50 0.68 -1.03
CA LYS A 112 7.49 1.68 -1.43
C LYS A 112 7.61 1.74 -2.94
N VAL A 113 7.68 0.59 -3.61
CA VAL A 113 7.78 0.49 -5.06
C VAL A 113 6.57 1.15 -5.73
N CYS A 114 5.36 0.83 -5.28
CA CYS A 114 4.12 1.41 -5.78
C CYS A 114 4.06 2.92 -5.56
N ALA A 115 4.50 3.43 -4.40
CA ALA A 115 4.56 4.86 -4.13
C ALA A 115 5.54 5.61 -5.04
N TYR A 116 6.67 4.99 -5.43
CA TYR A 116 7.58 5.56 -6.44
C TYR A 116 7.00 5.54 -7.86
N VAL A 117 6.20 4.53 -8.18
CA VAL A 117 5.53 4.40 -9.49
C VAL A 117 4.26 5.27 -9.58
N GLN A 118 3.66 5.63 -8.43
CA GLN A 118 2.46 6.44 -8.33
C GLN A 118 2.50 7.79 -9.09
N PRO A 119 3.56 8.63 -9.02
CA PRO A 119 3.64 9.87 -9.81
C PRO A 119 3.70 9.61 -11.32
N PHE A 120 4.30 8.50 -11.76
CA PHE A 120 4.33 8.11 -13.18
C PHE A 120 2.95 7.69 -13.68
N ILE A 121 2.18 6.98 -12.85
CA ILE A 121 0.83 6.53 -13.16
C ILE A 121 -0.15 7.72 -13.15
N HIS A 122 0.02 8.67 -12.24
CA HIS A 122 -0.83 9.87 -12.18
C HIS A 122 -0.68 10.80 -13.40
N THR A 123 0.46 10.74 -14.10
CA THR A 123 0.68 11.42 -15.40
C THR A 123 0.09 10.65 -16.58
N ARG A 124 -0.05 9.32 -16.49
CA ARG A 124 -0.53 8.45 -17.58
C ARG A 124 -2.05 8.22 -17.54
N ILE A 125 -2.63 7.95 -16.37
CA ILE A 125 -4.07 7.68 -16.22
C ILE A 125 -4.94 8.90 -16.58
N LEU A 126 -4.50 10.13 -16.29
CA LEU A 126 -5.21 11.34 -16.74
C LEU A 126 -5.14 11.53 -18.27
N LYS A 127 -4.17 10.91 -18.95
CA LYS A 127 -4.03 10.97 -20.41
C LYS A 127 -4.82 9.86 -21.11
N ASP A 128 -4.90 8.68 -20.52
CA ASP A 128 -5.58 7.53 -21.13
C ASP A 128 -7.09 7.54 -20.86
N VAL A 129 -7.56 8.09 -19.72
CA VAL A 129 -9.01 8.29 -19.48
C VAL A 129 -9.60 9.36 -20.39
N ASP A 130 -8.83 10.42 -20.70
CA ASP A 130 -9.22 11.45 -21.67
C ASP A 130 -9.33 10.84 -23.08
N LYS A 131 -8.37 9.97 -23.44
CA LYS A 131 -8.34 9.30 -24.74
C LYS A 131 -9.44 8.25 -24.94
N SER A 132 -9.76 7.48 -23.90
CA SER A 132 -10.88 6.52 -23.94
C SER A 132 -12.27 7.18 -23.90
N ALA A 133 -12.37 8.45 -23.49
CA ALA A 133 -13.61 9.22 -23.57
C ALA A 133 -13.82 9.85 -24.96
N GLU A 134 -12.76 10.12 -25.72
CA GLU A 134 -12.85 10.58 -27.12
C GLU A 134 -13.11 9.42 -28.10
N GLU A 135 -12.53 8.23 -27.89
CA GLU A 135 -12.71 7.08 -28.81
C GLU A 135 -14.04 6.31 -28.63
N GLY A 136 -14.84 6.64 -27.62
CA GLY A 136 -16.18 6.05 -27.39
C GLY A 136 -17.36 6.93 -27.86
N GLY A 137 -17.07 8.06 -28.51
CA GLY A 137 -18.02 9.09 -28.91
C GLY A 137 -18.05 9.39 -30.42
N GLU A 138 -17.57 8.47 -31.26
CA GLU A 138 -17.77 8.49 -32.71
C GLU A 138 -18.62 7.31 -33.20
#